data_AF-A0A535WY69-F1
#
_entry.id   AF-A0A535WY69-F1
#
_cell.length_a   1.000
_cell.length_b   1.000
_cell.length_c   1.000
_cell.angle_alpha   90.00
_cell.angle_beta   90.00
_cell.angle_gamma   90.00
#
_symmetry.space_group_name_H-M   'P 1'
#
loop_
_entity.id
_entity.type
_entity.pdbx_description
1 polymer ?
#
loop_
_entity_poly.entity_id
_entity_poly.type
_entity_poly.pdbx_seq_one_letter_code
_entity_poly.pdbx_strand_id
1 'polypeptide(L)'
;MQPIAASEVSRRFMQTRPLMPPSRRALYEKRPLVINTIFEKPETSEYDWELDWPAILYAPVGEMGHRPIGLLIIGCRRDHWYTEEDVAYTHTLGYSLAPLVTALRGPLSKLNVSEGEVAQLLSYGLSTQEIARAIRTDDRHARSLVDNVTKKLRSVSADDLMFPIVQMKRRAFRL
;
A
#
# COMPACT_ATOMS: atom_id res chain seq x y z
N MET A 1 24.16 9.94 -8.69
CA MET A 1 22.85 9.92 -8.02
C MET A 1 21.80 10.23 -9.08
N GLN A 2 21.01 9.26 -9.51
CA GLN A 2 19.91 9.52 -10.43
C GLN A 2 18.78 10.19 -9.65
N PRO A 3 18.18 11.29 -10.17
CA PRO A 3 17.02 11.87 -9.54
C PRO A 3 15.86 10.87 -9.65
N ILE A 4 15.10 10.71 -8.56
CA ILE A 4 13.81 10.04 -8.58
C ILE A 4 12.99 10.77 -9.63
N ALA A 5 12.79 10.13 -10.78
CA ALA A 5 12.02 10.72 -11.86
C ALA A 5 10.62 10.95 -11.31
N ALA A 6 10.19 12.21 -11.32
CA ALA A 6 8.81 12.62 -11.07
C ALA A 6 7.80 12.01 -12.08
N SER A 7 8.17 10.96 -12.82
CA SER A 7 7.30 10.15 -13.68
C SER A 7 6.56 9.03 -12.94
N GLU A 8 6.84 8.79 -11.66
CA GLU A 8 6.13 7.78 -10.84
C GLU A 8 4.84 8.33 -10.19
N VAL A 9 4.54 9.62 -10.39
CA VAL A 9 3.37 10.27 -9.82
C VAL A 9 2.49 10.81 -10.94
N SER A 10 1.56 9.98 -11.42
CA SER A 10 0.45 10.46 -12.26
C SER A 10 -0.75 9.51 -12.33
N ARG A 11 -1.89 10.03 -11.82
CA ARG A 11 -3.26 10.00 -12.37
C ARG A 11 -4.03 8.68 -12.55
N ARG A 12 -3.45 7.50 -12.28
CA ARG A 12 -4.14 6.19 -12.44
C ARG A 12 -4.28 5.34 -11.16
N PHE A 13 -3.70 5.78 -10.05
CA PHE A 13 -3.41 4.91 -8.89
C PHE A 13 -4.59 4.61 -7.94
N MET A 14 -5.81 5.01 -8.31
CA MET A 14 -7.05 4.51 -7.71
C MET A 14 -8.10 4.15 -8.78
N GLN A 15 -7.67 3.69 -9.96
CA GLN A 15 -8.61 2.92 -10.79
C GLN A 15 -8.84 1.57 -10.09
N THR A 16 -10.11 1.21 -9.95
CA THR A 16 -10.64 -0.11 -9.59
C THR A 16 -10.15 -1.19 -10.56
N ARG A 17 -8.84 -1.43 -10.63
CA ARG A 17 -8.33 -2.67 -11.21
C ARG A 17 -8.74 -3.78 -10.24
N PRO A 18 -9.44 -4.81 -10.72
CA PRO A 18 -9.80 -5.92 -9.86
C PRO A 18 -8.52 -6.50 -9.25
N LEU A 19 -8.58 -6.84 -7.96
CA LEU A 19 -7.47 -7.54 -7.31
C LEU A 19 -7.12 -8.79 -8.12
N MET A 20 -5.84 -9.01 -8.38
CA MET A 20 -5.37 -10.18 -9.13
C MET A 20 -5.67 -11.47 -8.36
N PRO A 21 -5.73 -12.63 -9.04
CA PRO A 21 -6.05 -13.90 -8.38
C PRO A 21 -5.19 -14.22 -7.13
N PRO A 22 -3.86 -14.00 -7.11
CA PRO A 22 -3.03 -14.22 -5.91
C PRO A 22 -3.44 -13.31 -4.74
N SER A 23 -3.62 -12.02 -5.00
CA SER A 23 -4.10 -11.02 -4.03
C SER A 23 -5.45 -11.43 -3.42
N ARG A 24 -6.40 -11.87 -4.26
CA ARG A 24 -7.71 -12.37 -3.81
C ARG A 24 -7.59 -13.63 -2.98
N ARG A 25 -6.71 -14.55 -3.36
CA ARG A 25 -6.48 -15.81 -2.65
C ARG A 25 -5.93 -15.55 -1.25
N ALA A 26 -4.94 -14.68 -1.09
CA ALA A 26 -4.38 -14.32 0.21
C ALA A 26 -5.46 -13.75 1.17
N LEU A 27 -6.35 -12.90 0.65
CA LEU A 27 -7.48 -12.35 1.43
C LEU A 27 -8.53 -13.40 1.78
N TYR A 28 -8.86 -14.30 0.84
CA TYR A 28 -9.86 -15.35 1.05
C TYR A 28 -9.38 -16.39 2.06
N GLU A 29 -8.14 -16.87 1.89
CA GLU A 29 -7.53 -17.87 2.77
C GLU A 29 -7.06 -17.25 4.10
N LYS A 30 -7.07 -15.92 4.22
CA LYS A 30 -6.65 -15.15 5.41
C LYS A 30 -5.24 -15.54 5.88
N ARG A 31 -4.35 -15.82 4.93
CA ARG A 31 -2.96 -16.23 5.21
C ARG A 31 -2.00 -15.63 4.20
N PRO A 32 -0.71 -15.52 4.55
CA PRO A 32 0.29 -15.06 3.62
C PRO A 32 0.43 -15.98 2.39
N LEU A 33 0.79 -15.39 1.27
CA LEU A 33 1.04 -16.09 0.01
C LEU A 33 2.33 -15.54 -0.62
N VAL A 34 3.24 -16.43 -1.01
CA VAL A 34 4.44 -16.07 -1.77
C VAL A 34 4.23 -16.52 -3.22
N ILE A 35 4.54 -15.62 -4.16
CA ILE A 35 4.59 -15.88 -5.58
C ILE A 35 6.00 -15.54 -6.06
N ASN A 36 6.69 -16.52 -6.63
CA ASN A 36 7.90 -16.29 -7.40
C ASN A 36 7.52 -16.45 -8.88
N THR A 37 7.72 -15.42 -9.67
CA THR A 37 7.49 -15.47 -11.12
C THR A 37 8.71 -16.14 -11.76
N ILE A 38 8.69 -17.47 -11.83
CA ILE A 38 9.72 -18.27 -12.51
C ILE A 38 9.52 -18.24 -14.04
N PHE A 39 8.56 -17.46 -14.55
CA PHE A 39 8.17 -17.50 -15.95
C PHE A 39 8.84 -16.39 -16.77
N GLU A 40 9.42 -16.77 -17.90
CA GLU A 40 9.72 -15.84 -19.00
C GLU A 40 8.45 -15.04 -19.32
N LYS A 41 8.55 -13.71 -19.26
CA LYS A 41 7.44 -12.82 -19.58
C LYS A 41 6.90 -13.19 -20.97
N PRO A 42 5.62 -13.55 -21.12
CA PRO A 42 5.01 -13.49 -22.44
C PRO A 42 5.11 -12.04 -22.93
N GLU A 43 5.39 -11.83 -24.22
CA GLU A 43 5.45 -10.50 -24.84
C GLU A 43 4.05 -9.85 -24.87
N THR A 44 3.49 -9.54 -23.71
CA THR A 44 2.27 -8.74 -23.58
C THR A 44 2.66 -7.29 -23.36
N SER A 45 2.20 -6.40 -24.25
CA SER A 45 2.54 -4.97 -24.26
C SER A 45 1.86 -4.16 -23.14
N GLU A 46 1.09 -4.79 -22.26
CA GLU A 46 0.38 -4.13 -21.17
C GLU A 46 1.17 -4.26 -19.86
N TYR A 47 1.56 -3.12 -19.28
CA TYR A 47 2.23 -3.05 -17.98
C TYR A 47 1.32 -3.59 -16.87
N ASP A 48 1.69 -4.75 -16.32
CA ASP A 48 1.06 -5.36 -15.15
C ASP A 48 2.06 -5.39 -13.99
N TRP A 49 1.93 -4.39 -13.13
CA TRP A 49 2.84 -4.21 -12.01
C TRP A 49 2.86 -5.41 -11.04
N GLU A 50 1.83 -6.27 -10.95
CA GLU A 50 1.88 -7.47 -10.11
C GLU A 50 2.65 -8.62 -10.78
N LEU A 51 2.70 -8.66 -12.11
CA LEU A 51 3.45 -9.67 -12.86
C LEU A 51 4.89 -9.22 -13.20
N ASP A 52 5.16 -7.93 -13.08
CA ASP A 52 6.46 -7.34 -13.39
C ASP A 52 7.53 -7.56 -12.30
N TRP A 53 7.15 -8.06 -11.12
CA TRP A 53 8.08 -8.28 -10.02
C TRP A 53 8.46 -9.76 -9.93
N PRO A 54 9.76 -10.10 -9.93
CA PRO A 54 10.26 -11.47 -9.81
C PRO A 54 9.76 -12.26 -8.58
N ALA A 55 9.52 -11.56 -7.47
CA ALA A 55 9.02 -12.18 -6.25
C ALA A 55 8.07 -11.24 -5.51
N ILE A 56 6.90 -11.75 -5.10
CA ILE A 56 5.89 -11.02 -4.33
C ILE A 56 5.44 -11.85 -3.14
N LEU A 57 5.36 -11.20 -1.97
CA LEU A 57 4.75 -11.71 -0.76
C LEU A 57 3.52 -10.87 -0.43
N TYR A 58 2.38 -11.55 -0.33
CA TYR A 58 1.11 -11.00 0.09
C TYR A 58 0.84 -11.39 1.55
N ALA A 59 0.41 -10.45 2.39
CA ALA A 59 -0.04 -10.73 3.75
C ALA A 59 -1.33 -9.98 4.08
N PRO A 60 -2.36 -10.65 4.63
CA PRO A 60 -3.60 -9.98 4.99
C PRO A 60 -3.35 -8.96 6.12
N VAL A 61 -3.99 -7.79 6.00
CA VAL A 61 -4.05 -6.79 7.07
C VAL A 61 -5.41 -6.88 7.75
N GLY A 62 -5.42 -7.02 9.07
CA GLY A 62 -6.66 -7.15 9.85
C GLY A 62 -6.44 -7.85 11.17
N GLU A 63 -7.50 -8.39 11.75
CA GLU A 63 -7.40 -9.18 12.98
C GLU A 63 -7.40 -10.68 12.68
N MET A 64 -6.73 -11.46 13.53
CA MET A 64 -6.70 -12.92 13.40
C MET A 64 -8.12 -13.50 13.47
N GLY A 65 -8.45 -14.42 12.55
CA GLY A 65 -9.77 -15.04 12.44
C GLY A 65 -10.85 -14.18 11.76
N HIS A 66 -10.69 -12.85 11.76
CA HIS A 66 -11.65 -11.93 11.16
C HIS A 66 -11.46 -11.78 9.65
N ARG A 67 -12.36 -11.06 9.00
CA ARG A 67 -12.19 -10.71 7.58
C ARG A 67 -11.08 -9.67 7.48
N PRO A 68 -10.03 -9.89 6.67
CA PRO A 68 -9.01 -8.87 6.44
C PRO A 68 -9.62 -7.57 5.91
N ILE A 69 -9.11 -6.45 6.39
CA ILE A 69 -9.52 -5.10 6.02
C ILE A 69 -8.61 -4.49 4.94
N GLY A 70 -7.49 -5.15 4.66
CA GLY A 70 -6.53 -4.74 3.64
C GLY A 70 -5.55 -5.85 3.30
N LEU A 71 -4.60 -5.52 2.44
CA LEU A 71 -3.55 -6.42 1.97
C LEU A 71 -2.22 -5.67 1.98
N LEU A 72 -1.22 -6.23 2.66
CA LEU A 72 0.18 -5.79 2.57
C LEU A 72 0.84 -6.58 1.44
N ILE A 73 1.54 -5.88 0.55
CA ILE A 73 2.22 -6.45 -0.60
C ILE A 73 3.68 -6.04 -0.53
N ILE A 74 4.58 -7.01 -0.45
CA ILE A 74 6.02 -6.81 -0.51
C ILE A 74 6.51 -7.42 -1.81
N GLY A 75 7.03 -6.59 -2.70
CA GLY A 75 7.67 -7.04 -3.93
C GLY A 75 9.18 -6.93 -3.83
N CYS A 76 9.90 -7.84 -4.52
CA CYS A 76 11.32 -7.70 -4.81
C CYS A 76 11.52 -7.52 -6.32
N ARG A 77 12.30 -6.50 -6.71
CA ARG A 77 12.64 -6.21 -8.12
C ARG A 77 13.69 -7.17 -8.70
N ARG A 78 14.23 -8.06 -7.88
CA ARG A 78 15.22 -9.08 -8.23
C ARG A 78 14.68 -10.43 -7.81
N ASP A 79 15.23 -11.48 -8.41
CA ASP A 79 14.98 -12.85 -7.97
C ASP A 79 15.25 -12.96 -6.47
N HIS A 80 14.24 -13.42 -5.73
CA HIS A 80 14.29 -13.50 -4.29
C HIS A 80 13.41 -14.64 -3.80
N TRP A 81 13.90 -15.33 -2.77
CA TRP A 81 13.16 -16.38 -2.08
C TRP A 81 12.87 -15.89 -0.67
N TYR A 82 11.62 -15.50 -0.43
CA TYR A 82 11.18 -15.16 0.92
C TYR A 82 11.29 -16.40 1.81
N THR A 83 11.99 -16.24 2.93
CA THR A 83 12.14 -17.28 3.94
C THR A 83 10.86 -17.42 4.77
N GLU A 84 10.75 -18.51 5.54
CA GLU A 84 9.64 -18.66 6.50
C GLU A 84 9.62 -17.53 7.55
N GLU A 85 10.79 -17.01 7.91
CA GLU A 85 10.93 -15.87 8.82
C GLU A 85 10.37 -14.58 8.20
N ASP A 86 10.69 -14.30 6.93
CA ASP A 86 10.14 -13.15 6.19
C ASP A 86 8.61 -13.22 6.12
N VAL A 87 8.07 -14.41 5.85
CA VAL A 87 6.63 -14.66 5.78
C VAL A 87 5.98 -14.43 7.15
N ALA A 88 6.54 -15.00 8.22
CA ALA A 88 6.01 -14.86 9.57
C ALA A 88 6.08 -13.41 10.08
N TYR A 89 7.18 -12.72 9.79
CA TYR A 89 7.38 -11.33 10.13
C TYR A 89 6.36 -10.44 9.40
N THR A 90 6.23 -10.61 8.09
CA THR A 90 5.28 -9.85 7.27
C THR A 90 3.83 -10.10 7.67
N HIS A 91 3.49 -11.33 8.07
CA HIS A 91 2.16 -11.63 8.60
C HIS A 91 1.89 -10.88 9.92
N THR A 92 2.89 -10.82 10.79
CA THR A 92 2.81 -10.09 12.07
C THR A 92 2.69 -8.58 11.82
N LEU A 93 3.41 -8.05 10.83
CA LEU A 93 3.24 -6.68 10.38
C LEU A 93 1.81 -6.42 9.88
N GLY A 94 1.24 -7.35 9.11
CA GLY A 94 -0.16 -7.24 8.64
C GLY A 94 -1.15 -7.05 9.80
N TYR A 95 -0.98 -7.77 10.90
CA TYR A 95 -1.79 -7.58 12.11
C TYR A 95 -1.50 -6.25 12.81
N SER A 96 -0.22 -5.87 12.91
CA SER A 96 0.20 -4.64 13.58
C SER A 96 -0.28 -3.39 12.84
N LEU A 97 -0.44 -3.46 11.52
CA LEU A 97 -0.95 -2.38 10.66
C LEU A 97 -2.48 -2.21 10.72
N ALA A 98 -3.22 -3.16 11.30
CA ALA A 98 -4.68 -3.14 11.25
C ALA A 98 -5.33 -1.89 11.89
N PRO A 99 -4.89 -1.39 13.06
CA PRO A 99 -5.44 -0.16 13.64
C PRO A 99 -5.19 1.05 12.75
N LEU A 100 -3.96 1.19 12.24
CA LEU A 100 -3.57 2.23 11.31
C LEU A 100 -4.46 2.25 10.06
N VAL A 101 -4.63 1.09 9.41
CA VAL A 101 -5.47 0.97 8.21
C VAL A 101 -6.94 1.25 8.53
N THR A 102 -7.43 0.84 9.70
CA THR A 102 -8.79 1.13 10.15
C THR A 102 -9.01 2.63 10.35
N ALA A 103 -8.09 3.30 11.05
CA ALA A 103 -8.16 4.73 11.32
C ALA A 103 -8.10 5.56 10.04
N LEU A 104 -7.26 5.16 9.08
CA LEU A 104 -7.11 5.86 7.80
C LEU A 104 -8.25 5.61 6.81
N ARG A 105 -8.99 4.50 6.93
CA ARG A 105 -10.06 4.14 5.99
C ARG A 105 -11.13 5.22 5.83
N GLY A 106 -11.58 5.79 6.96
CA GLY A 106 -12.59 6.85 6.97
C GLY A 106 -12.10 8.14 6.28
N PRO A 107 -11.01 8.76 6.75
CA PRO A 107 -10.39 9.94 6.13
C PRO A 107 -10.14 9.78 4.63
N LEU A 108 -9.53 8.65 4.23
CA LEU A 108 -9.21 8.38 2.83
C LEU A 108 -10.47 8.20 1.97
N SER A 109 -11.53 7.57 2.50
CA SER A 109 -12.80 7.40 1.77
C SER A 109 -13.52 8.72 1.47
N LYS A 110 -13.19 9.82 2.17
CA LYS A 110 -13.76 11.16 1.96
C LYS A 110 -13.00 11.98 0.93
N LEU A 111 -11.86 11.51 0.44
CA LEU A 111 -11.08 12.17 -0.61
C LEU A 111 -11.72 11.88 -1.96
N ASN A 112 -11.97 12.93 -2.74
CA ASN A 112 -12.28 12.77 -4.16
C ASN A 112 -11.00 12.46 -4.97
N VAL A 113 -11.14 12.22 -6.27
CA VAL A 113 -10.03 11.83 -7.15
C VAL A 113 -8.88 12.86 -7.12
N SER A 114 -9.19 14.15 -7.24
CA SER A 114 -8.18 15.22 -7.23
C SER A 114 -7.52 15.38 -5.87
N GLU A 115 -8.29 15.25 -4.79
CA GLU A 115 -7.77 15.27 -3.42
C GLU A 115 -6.87 14.06 -3.12
N GLY A 116 -7.18 12.90 -3.69
CA GLY A 116 -6.32 11.71 -3.61
C GLY A 116 -4.97 11.93 -4.31
N GLU A 117 -4.97 12.54 -5.50
CA GLU A 117 -3.73 12.92 -6.20
C GLU A 117 -2.89 13.90 -5.37
N VAL A 118 -3.53 14.91 -4.77
CA VAL A 118 -2.85 15.87 -3.88
C VAL A 118 -2.33 15.21 -2.61
N ALA A 119 -3.09 14.31 -1.97
CA ALA A 119 -2.65 13.58 -0.79
C ALA A 119 -1.38 12.75 -1.06
N GLN A 120 -1.29 12.13 -2.24
CA GLN A 120 -0.11 11.39 -2.66
C GLN A 120 1.10 12.31 -2.91
N LEU A 121 0.90 13.45 -3.58
CA LEU A 121 1.99 14.42 -3.79
C LEU A 121 2.50 14.98 -2.46
N LEU A 122 1.60 15.21 -1.49
CA LEU A 122 1.97 15.58 -0.13
C LEU A 122 2.78 14.49 0.58
N SER A 123 2.44 13.21 0.39
CA SER A 123 3.19 12.11 1.00
C SER A 123 4.61 11.96 0.44
N TYR A 124 4.87 12.46 -0.77
CA TYR A 124 6.21 12.59 -1.33
C TYR A 124 6.96 13.86 -0.88
N GLY A 125 6.33 14.70 -0.05
CA GLY A 125 6.94 15.91 0.49
C GLY A 125 6.97 17.10 -0.47
N LEU A 126 6.15 17.09 -1.53
CA LEU A 126 6.10 18.22 -2.46
C LEU A 126 5.45 19.45 -1.81
N SER A 127 5.99 20.61 -2.14
CA SER A 127 5.41 21.91 -1.76
C SER A 127 4.13 22.20 -2.55
N THR A 128 3.29 23.10 -2.04
CA THR A 128 2.05 23.49 -2.71
C THR A 128 2.26 24.04 -4.13
N GLN A 129 3.38 24.73 -4.38
CA GLN A 129 3.72 25.24 -5.71
C GLN A 129 4.11 24.11 -6.68
N GLU A 130 4.85 23.12 -6.21
CA GLU A 130 5.18 21.93 -7.01
C GLU A 130 3.93 21.10 -7.31
N ILE A 131 3.01 21.00 -6.33
CA ILE A 131 1.71 20.38 -6.52
C ILE A 131 0.89 21.13 -7.58
N ALA A 132 0.82 22.47 -7.51
CA ALA A 132 0.10 23.28 -8.49
C ALA A 132 0.59 23.03 -9.92
N ARG A 133 1.93 22.96 -10.09
CA ARG A 133 2.57 22.62 -11.37
C ARG A 133 2.26 21.18 -11.81
N ALA A 134 2.35 20.22 -10.90
CA ALA A 134 2.11 18.79 -11.19
C ALA A 134 0.67 18.53 -11.66
N ILE A 135 -0.31 19.15 -11.00
CA ILE A 135 -1.73 18.98 -11.36
C ILE A 135 -2.20 19.99 -12.42
N ARG A 136 -1.33 20.90 -12.86
CA ARG A 136 -1.59 21.95 -13.88
C ARG A 136 -2.75 22.87 -13.48
N THR A 137 -2.70 23.40 -12.26
CA THR A 137 -3.69 24.36 -11.72
C THR A 137 -3.00 25.62 -11.18
N ASP A 138 -3.77 26.64 -10.83
CA ASP A 138 -3.24 27.86 -10.22
C ASP A 138 -2.92 27.67 -8.72
N ASP A 139 -1.99 28.48 -8.20
CA ASP A 139 -1.52 28.40 -6.82
C ASP A 139 -2.65 28.55 -5.78
N ARG A 140 -3.68 29.35 -6.07
CA ARG A 140 -4.79 29.57 -5.13
C ARG A 140 -5.67 28.33 -5.03
N HIS A 141 -5.97 27.71 -6.18
CA HIS A 141 -6.72 26.46 -6.21
C HIS A 141 -5.94 25.31 -5.56
N ALA A 142 -4.64 25.19 -5.85
CA ALA A 142 -3.78 24.18 -5.22
C ALA A 142 -3.71 24.31 -3.70
N ARG A 143 -3.59 25.55 -3.17
CA ARG A 143 -3.63 25.81 -1.72
C ARG A 143 -4.94 25.34 -1.09
N SER A 144 -6.07 25.67 -1.71
CA SER A 144 -7.39 25.23 -1.23
C SER A 144 -7.50 23.71 -1.18
N LEU A 145 -7.02 23.01 -2.21
CA LEU A 145 -6.99 21.54 -2.24
C LEU A 145 -6.10 20.95 -1.14
N VAL A 146 -4.88 21.48 -0.98
CA VAL A 146 -3.95 21.04 0.08
C VAL A 146 -4.56 21.25 1.47
N ASP A 147 -5.19 22.39 1.71
CA ASP A 147 -5.85 22.69 2.98
C ASP A 147 -7.01 21.73 3.25
N ASN A 148 -7.84 21.44 2.25
CA ASN A 148 -8.95 20.51 2.37
C ASN A 148 -8.49 19.07 2.64
N VAL A 149 -7.47 18.59 1.92
CA VAL A 149 -6.85 17.28 2.15
C VAL A 149 -6.29 17.21 3.57
N THR A 150 -5.51 18.22 3.98
CA THR A 150 -4.92 18.27 5.32
C THR A 150 -5.99 18.25 6.41
N LYS A 151 -7.08 19.01 6.25
CA LYS A 151 -8.22 19.00 7.19
C LYS A 151 -8.90 17.64 7.27
N LYS A 152 -9.09 16.94 6.14
CA LYS A 152 -9.70 15.60 6.10
C LYS A 152 -8.82 14.55 6.76
N LEU A 153 -7.50 14.65 6.60
CA LEU A 153 -6.53 13.72 7.19
C LEU A 153 -6.24 13.99 8.67
N ARG A 154 -6.43 15.23 9.15
CA ARG A 154 -6.25 15.62 10.56
C ARG A 154 -7.17 14.91 11.55
N SER A 155 -8.20 14.19 11.09
CA SER A 155 -9.09 13.45 11.98
C SER A 155 -8.47 12.18 12.57
N VAL A 156 -7.20 11.89 12.26
CA VAL A 156 -6.46 10.74 12.81
C VAL A 156 -5.51 11.25 13.89
N SER A 157 -5.75 10.85 15.14
CA SER A 157 -4.88 11.15 16.28
C SER A 157 -3.63 10.27 16.27
N ALA A 158 -2.55 10.71 16.91
CA ALA A 158 -1.39 9.86 17.19
C ALA A 158 -1.79 8.60 18.02
N ASP A 159 -2.84 8.70 18.82
CA ASP A 159 -3.40 7.58 19.60
C ASP A 159 -4.04 6.51 18.70
N ASP A 160 -4.61 6.92 17.56
CA ASP A 160 -5.20 6.01 16.55
C ASP A 160 -4.12 5.26 15.76
N LEU A 161 -2.87 5.73 15.82
CA LEU A 161 -1.70 5.15 15.16
C LEU A 161 -0.88 4.24 16.09
N MET A 162 -1.32 4.05 17.34
CA MET A 162 -0.60 3.22 18.31
C MET A 162 -0.59 1.76 17.85
N PHE A 163 0.61 1.21 17.65
CA PHE A 163 0.82 -0.18 17.27
C PHE A 163 0.65 -1.09 18.48
N PRO A 164 -0.30 -2.04 18.48
CA PRO A 164 -0.39 -3.04 19.53
C PRO A 164 0.88 -3.90 19.50
N ILE A 165 1.48 -4.14 20.66
CA ILE A 165 2.62 -5.07 20.79
C ILE A 165 2.09 -6.47 20.50
N VAL A 166 2.23 -6.92 19.25
CA VAL A 166 1.87 -8.29 18.86
C VAL A 166 2.96 -9.23 19.39
N GLN A 167 2.67 -9.93 20.48
CA GLN A 167 3.56 -10.99 20.99
C GLN A 167 3.63 -12.13 19.97
N MET A 168 4.83 -12.35 19.41
CA MET A 168 5.13 -13.50 18.57
C MET A 168 4.95 -14.80 19.37
N LYS A 169 3.87 -15.55 19.13
CA LYS A 169 3.83 -16.96 19.52
C LYS A 169 4.69 -17.75 18.54
N ARG A 170 5.97 -17.96 18.88
CA ARG A 170 6.79 -19.01 18.25
C ARG A 170 6.02 -20.33 18.35
N ARG A 171 5.53 -20.85 17.22
CA ARG A 171 5.09 -22.25 17.17
C ARG A 171 6.35 -23.10 17.35
N ALA A 172 6.47 -23.73 18.52
CA ALA A 172 7.47 -24.76 18.73
C ALA A 172 7.09 -25.95 17.84
N PHE A 173 7.78 -26.10 16.71
CA PHE A 173 7.76 -27.33 15.96
C PHE A 173 8.57 -28.36 16.76
N ARG A 174 7.87 -29.37 17.28
CA ARG A 174 8.53 -30.59 17.78
C ARG A 174 9.02 -31.36 16.56
N LEU A 175 10.33 -31.54 16.47
CA LEU A 175 10.99 -32.55 15.64
C LEU A 175 10.67 -33.95 16.18
#